data_AF-I3Z8M4-F1
#
_entry.id   AF-I3Z8M4-F1
#
_cell.length_a   1.000
_cell.length_b   1.000
_cell.length_c   1.000
_cell.angle_alpha   90.00
_cell.angle_beta   90.00
_cell.angle_gamma   90.00
#
_symmetry.space_group_name_H-M   'P 1'
#
loop_
_entity.id
_entity.type
_entity.pdbx_description
1 polymer ?
#
loop_
_entity_poly.entity_id
_entity_poly.type
_entity_poly.pdbx_seq_one_letter_code
_entity_poly.pdbx_strand_id
1 'polypeptide(L)' 'MKAIEIKSKTNKKGHLKLDLGLKEADKNVKVLILMEEELNDENDWLKVVSNNPAFDFLKEEEEDIYSIEDGNEL' A
#
# COMPACT_ATOMS: atom_id res chain seq x y z
N MET A 1 14.68 -4.74 -17.82
CA MET A 1 14.48 -4.72 -16.36
C MET A 1 14.67 -6.14 -15.84
N LYS A 2 15.41 -6.34 -14.74
CA LYS A 2 15.65 -7.67 -14.16
C LYS A 2 15.02 -7.70 -12.77
N ALA A 3 14.02 -8.56 -12.59
CA ALA A 3 13.41 -8.81 -11.28
C ALA A 3 14.16 -9.93 -10.57
N ILE A 4 14.33 -9.81 -9.26
CA ILE A 4 14.91 -10.85 -8.41
C ILE A 4 13.86 -11.18 -7.35
N GLU A 5 13.27 -12.37 -7.41
CA GLU A 5 12.35 -12.87 -6.39
C GLU A 5 13.15 -13.57 -5.29
N ILE A 6 12.92 -13.18 -4.04
CA ILE A 6 13.58 -13.78 -2.87
C ILE A 6 12.50 -14.22 -1.90
N LYS A 7 12.46 -15.52 -1.61
CA LYS A 7 11.59 -16.07 -0.56
C LYS A 7 12.32 -15.97 0.77
N SER A 8 11.80 -15.16 1.69
CA SER A 8 12.37 -14.95 3.02
C SER A 8 11.26 -14.79 4.06
N LYS A 9 11.61 -14.92 5.34
CA LYS A 9 10.69 -14.74 6.47
C LYS A 9 11.24 -13.66 7.39
N THR A 10 10.34 -12.87 7.96
CA THR A 10 10.69 -11.91 9.02
C THR A 10 11.18 -12.64 10.27
N ASN A 11 12.05 -12.00 11.03
CA ASN A 11 12.48 -12.53 12.32
C ASN A 11 11.39 -12.35 13.40
N LYS A 12 11.63 -12.83 14.62
CA LYS A 12 10.68 -12.75 15.75
C LYS A 12 10.30 -11.30 16.16
N LYS A 13 11.01 -10.29 15.68
CA LYS A 13 10.73 -8.86 15.92
C LYS A 13 10.08 -8.18 14.71
N GLY A 14 9.70 -8.95 13.67
CA GLY A 14 9.09 -8.42 12.46
C GLY A 14 10.09 -7.83 11.45
N HIS A 15 11.39 -7.88 11.70
CA HIS A 15 12.37 -7.31 10.78
C HIS A 15 12.73 -8.28 9.65
N LEU A 16 12.72 -7.78 8.42
CA LEU A 16 13.24 -8.46 7.24
C LEU A 16 14.73 -8.16 7.09
N LYS A 17 15.58 -9.19 7.03
CA LYS A 17 17.00 -9.03 6.71
C LYS A 17 17.22 -9.40 5.23
N LEU A 18 17.64 -8.43 4.42
CA LEU A 18 18.00 -8.61 3.02
C LEU A 18 19.52 -8.60 2.88
N ASP A 19 20.15 -9.76 3.08
CA ASP A 19 21.61 -9.93 2.95
C ASP A 19 21.93 -10.51 1.56
N LEU A 20 21.69 -9.71 0.52
CA LEU A 20 21.90 -10.10 -0.88
C LEU A 20 23.03 -9.27 -1.50
N GLY A 21 24.10 -9.94 -1.93
CA GLY A 21 25.11 -9.34 -2.80
C GLY A 21 24.57 -9.18 -4.23
N LEU A 22 24.35 -7.94 -4.67
CA LEU A 22 24.09 -7.63 -6.07
C LEU A 22 25.42 -7.61 -6.83
N LYS A 23 25.47 -8.26 -8.01
CA LYS A 23 26.65 -8.24 -8.90
C LYS A 23 26.83 -6.91 -9.65
N GLU A 24 25.86 -6.01 -9.54
CA GLU A 24 25.86 -4.69 -10.15
C GLU A 24 26.21 -3.65 -9.08
N ALA A 25 27.31 -2.92 -9.28
CA ALA A 25 27.71 -1.82 -8.40
C ALA A 25 27.10 -0.49 -8.89
N ASP A 26 26.79 0.40 -7.94
CA ASP A 26 26.37 1.79 -8.21
C ASP A 26 25.18 1.93 -9.18
N LYS A 27 24.10 1.19 -8.90
CA LYS A 27 22.83 1.25 -9.65
C LYS A 27 21.68 1.63 -8.74
N ASN A 28 20.80 2.49 -9.25
CA ASN A 28 19.50 2.74 -8.64
C ASN A 28 18.64 1.48 -8.74
N VAL A 29 18.12 1.00 -7.60
CA VAL A 29 17.24 -0.16 -7.52
C VAL A 29 15.92 0.22 -6.86
N LYS A 30 14.84 -0.44 -7.27
CA LYS A 30 13.53 -0.38 -6.59
C LYS A 30 13.28 -1.73 -5.93
N VAL A 31 13.02 -1.73 -4.63
CA VAL A 31 12.65 -2.93 -3.86
C VAL A 31 11.15 -2.93 -3.68
N LEU A 32 10.49 -4.05 -4.00
CA LEU A 32 9.08 -4.27 -3.73
C LEU A 32 8.98 -5.41 -2.71
N ILE A 33 8.30 -5.15 -1.59
CA ILE A 33 8.02 -6.15 -0.56
C ILE A 33 6.53 -6.42 -0.63
N LEU A 34 6.15 -7.68 -0.89
CA LEU A 34 4.76 -8.13 -0.83
C LEU A 34 4.59 -8.97 0.43
N MET A 35 3.62 -8.60 1.26
CA MET A 35 3.22 -9.36 2.44
C MET A 35 1.72 -9.62 2.32
N GLU A 36 1.28 -10.80 2.71
CA GLU A 36 -0.15 -11.05 2.90
C GLU A 36 -0.60 -10.16 4.07
N GLU A 37 -1.57 -9.28 3.81
CA GLU A 37 -2.22 -8.55 4.89
C GLU A 37 -3.19 -9.52 5.58
N GLU A 38 -2.97 -9.81 6.86
CA GLU A 38 -4.08 -10.22 7.71
C GLU A 38 -4.92 -8.96 8.00
N LEU A 39 -5.71 -8.51 7.02
CA LEU A 39 -6.77 -7.53 7.22
C LEU A 39 -7.88 -8.18 8.05
N ASN A 40 -7.60 -8.48 9.32
CA ASN A 40 -8.58 -9.00 10.26
C ASN A 40 -9.40 -7.88 10.92
N ASP A 41 -9.11 -6.60 10.63
CA ASP A 41 -9.86 -5.45 11.17
C ASP A 41 -10.13 -4.41 10.08
N GLU A 42 -11.41 -4.21 9.76
CA GLU A 42 -11.93 -3.18 8.83
C GLU A 42 -11.40 -1.78 9.17
N ASN A 43 -11.12 -1.51 10.45
CA ASN A 43 -10.55 -0.25 10.90
C ASN A 43 -9.13 0.00 10.40
N ASP A 44 -8.32 -1.05 10.24
CA ASP A 44 -6.96 -0.90 9.75
C ASP A 44 -6.93 -0.69 8.24
N TRP A 45 -7.89 -1.30 7.51
CA TRP A 45 -8.12 -0.99 6.10
C TRP A 45 -8.54 0.47 5.88
N LEU A 46 -9.52 0.95 6.67
CA LEU A 46 -9.98 2.35 6.62
C LEU A 46 -8.85 3.35 6.92
N LYS A 47 -7.99 3.07 7.89
CA LYS A 47 -6.82 3.93 8.20
C LYS A 47 -5.83 3.98 7.05
N VAL A 48 -5.56 2.85 6.40
CA VAL A 48 -4.64 2.78 5.27
C VAL A 48 -5.21 3.54 4.07
N VAL A 49 -6.47 3.30 3.72
CA VAL A 49 -7.13 3.99 2.59
C VAL A 49 -7.19 5.50 2.83
N SER A 50 -7.57 5.94 4.03
CA SER A 50 -7.71 7.37 4.36
C SER A 50 -6.39 8.16 4.30
N ASN A 51 -5.25 7.50 4.51
CA ASN A 51 -3.93 8.14 4.56
C ASN A 51 -3.04 7.82 3.35
N ASN A 52 -3.53 7.06 2.37
CA ASN A 52 -2.74 6.65 1.22
C ASN A 52 -2.88 7.67 0.08
N PRO A 53 -1.79 8.33 -0.35
CA PRO A 53 -1.82 9.37 -1.39
C PRO A 53 -2.36 8.89 -2.74
N ALA A 54 -2.34 7.58 -3.02
CA ALA A 54 -2.93 7.02 -4.23
C ALA A 54 -4.45 7.24 -4.32
N PHE A 55 -5.10 7.51 -3.18
CA PHE A 55 -6.54 7.76 -3.06
C PHE A 55 -6.87 9.23 -2.81
N ASP A 56 -5.91 10.15 -2.92
CA ASP A 56 -6.16 11.58 -2.70
C ASP A 56 -7.18 12.17 -3.71
N PHE A 57 -7.35 11.55 -4.88
CA PHE A 57 -8.38 11.94 -5.85
C PHE A 57 -9.81 11.86 -5.28
N LEU A 58 -10.08 10.97 -4.31
CA LEU A 58 -11.39 10.87 -3.66
C LEU A 58 -11.74 12.10 -2.79
N LYS A 59 -10.79 13.02 -2.60
CA LYS A 59 -10.99 14.28 -1.86
C LYS A 59 -11.34 15.44 -2.80
N GLU A 60 -11.31 15.23 -4.11
CA GLU A 60 -11.67 16.24 -5.11
C GLU A 60 -13.19 16.49 -5.07
N GLU A 61 -13.62 17.75 -5.25
CA GLU A 61 -15.03 18.13 -5.16
C GLU A 61 -15.88 17.42 -6.23
N GLU A 62 -15.26 17.09 -7.36
CA GLU A 62 -15.87 16.35 -8.46
C GLU A 62 -16.26 14.91 -8.09
N GLU A 63 -15.65 14.34 -7.05
CA GLU A 63 -15.93 13.00 -6.54
C GLU A 63 -17.00 13.02 -5.42
N ASP A 64 -17.45 14.20 -4.97
CA ASP A 64 -18.56 14.35 -4.01
C ASP A 64 -19.91 14.26 -4.73
N ILE A 65 -20.20 13.05 -5.22
CA ILE A 65 -21.35 12.77 -6.10
C ILE A 65 -22.69 12.65 -5.34
N TYR A 66 -22.71 12.84 -4.03
CA TYR A 66 -23.92 12.81 -3.20
C TYR A 66 -24.17 14.17 -2.55
N SER A 67 -25.26 14.81 -2.94
CA SER A 67 -25.73 16.04 -2.33
C SER A 67 -26.82 15.76 -1.28
N ILE A 68 -26.99 16.71 -0.35
CA ILE A 68 -28.09 16.67 0.64
C ILE A 68 -29.47 16.68 -0.06
N GLU A 69 -29.53 17.22 -1.28
CA GLU A 69 -30.77 17.33 -2.05
C GLU A 69 -31.16 16.01 -2.72
N ASP A 70 -30.21 15.08 -2.90
CA ASP A 70 -30.42 13.79 -3.57
C ASP A 70 -31.34 12.85 -2.78
N GLY A 71 -31.56 13.13 -1.48
CA GLY A 71 -32.45 12.39 -0.60
C GLY A 71 -33.87 12.98 -0.47
N ASN A 72 -34.18 14.09 -1.15
CA ASN A 72 -35.45 14.82 -0.97
C ASN A 72 -36.58 14.39 -1.92
N GLU A 73 -36.51 13.21 -2.53
CA GLU A 73 -37.68 12.59 -3.17
C GLU A 73 -38.39 11.62 -2.20
N LEU A 74 -39.07 12.17 -1.18
CA LEU A 74 -40.14 11.49 -0.44
C LEU A 74 -41.30 12.43 -0.13
#